data_AF-A0A267LZ73-F1
#
_entry.id   AF-A0A267LZ73-F1
#
_cell.length_a   1.000
_cell.length_b   1.000
_cell.length_c   1.000
_cell.angle_alpha   90.00
_cell.angle_beta   90.00
_cell.angle_gamma   90.00
#
_symmetry.space_group_name_H-M   'P 1'
#
loop_
_entity.id
_entity.type
_entity.pdbx_description
1 polymer ?
#
loop_
_entity_poly.entity_id
_entity_poly.type
_entity_poly.pdbx_seq_one_letter_code
_entity_poly.pdbx_strand_id
1 'polypeptide(L)' 'MLKKLGEAFFEYKGLWKQAGVVLILGAILLILPIGSKTYIGLEVVIRPFILAAISIVFALVTTLTLINALQKAKEEQ' A
#
# COMPACT_ATOMS: atom_id res chain seq x y z
N MET A 1 -0.21 -15.84 -19.06
CA MET A 1 -0.08 -15.32 -17.68
C MET A 1 0.23 -13.83 -17.61
N LEU A 2 1.34 -13.34 -18.21
CA LEU A 2 1.73 -11.92 -18.16
C LEU A 2 0.66 -10.93 -18.66
N LYS A 3 -0.03 -11.25 -19.76
CA LYS A 3 -1.10 -10.39 -20.32
C LYS A 3 -2.29 -10.21 -19.35
N LYS A 4 -2.67 -11.29 -18.65
CA LYS A 4 -3.76 -11.32 -17.66
C LYS A 4 -3.39 -10.64 -16.34
N LEU A 5 -2.14 -10.80 -15.90
CA LEU A 5 -1.60 -10.00 -14.80
C LEU A 5 -1.71 -8.52 -15.15
N GLY A 6 -1.32 -8.14 -16.37
CA GLY A 6 -1.52 -6.78 -16.88
C GLY A 6 -2.97 -6.29 -16.76
N GLU A 7 -3.94 -7.09 -17.19
CA GLU A 7 -5.38 -6.74 -17.13
C GLU A 7 -5.92 -6.64 -15.69
N ALA A 8 -5.56 -7.58 -14.81
CA ALA A 8 -5.96 -7.53 -13.40
C ALA A 8 -5.33 -6.33 -12.66
N PHE A 9 -4.09 -5.98 -13.00
CA PHE A 9 -3.45 -4.75 -12.51
C PHE A 9 -4.12 -3.48 -13.06
N PHE A 10 -4.57 -3.50 -14.32
CA PHE A 10 -5.26 -2.37 -14.94
C PHE A 10 -6.63 -2.11 -14.30
N GLU A 11 -7.36 -3.17 -13.95
CA GLU A 11 -8.66 -3.06 -13.30
C GLU A 11 -8.56 -2.44 -11.90
N TYR A 12 -7.50 -2.78 -11.17
CA TYR A 12 -7.19 -2.16 -9.87
C TYR A 12 -6.24 -0.96 -9.97
N LYS A 13 -6.02 -0.39 -11.16
CA LYS A 13 -5.15 0.78 -11.36
C LYS A 13 -5.52 1.94 -10.43
N GLY A 14 -6.81 2.10 -10.13
CA GLY A 14 -7.30 3.07 -9.15
C GLY A 14 -6.82 2.78 -7.72
N LEU A 15 -6.94 1.54 -7.26
CA LEU A 15 -6.45 1.11 -5.94
C LEU A 15 -4.93 1.21 -5.83
N TRP A 16 -4.20 0.82 -6.87
CA TRP A 16 -2.73 0.98 -6.93
C TRP A 16 -2.32 2.45 -6.90
N LYS A 17 -3.06 3.34 -7.56
CA LYS A 17 -2.83 4.80 -7.48
C LYS A 17 -3.07 5.33 -6.07
N GLN A 18 -4.15 4.90 -5.41
CA GLN A 18 -4.44 5.28 -4.02
C GLN A 18 -3.38 4.74 -3.05
N ALA A 19 -2.97 3.48 -3.20
CA ALA A 19 -1.87 2.89 -2.42
C ALA A 19 -0.56 3.66 -2.60
N GLY A 20 -0.26 4.09 -3.83
CA GLY A 20 0.88 4.95 -4.12
C GLY A 20 0.80 6.32 -3.42
N VAL A 21 -0.38 6.93 -3.36
CA VAL A 21 -0.60 8.19 -2.62
C VAL A 21 -0.39 7.97 -1.11
N VAL A 22 -0.91 6.89 -0.55
CA VAL A 22 -0.68 6.52 0.86
C VAL A 22 0.81 6.32 1.15
N LEU A 23 1.55 5.70 0.24
CA LEU A 23 3.00 5.54 0.33
C LEU A 23 3.74 6.87 0.38
N ILE A 24 3.40 7.80 -0.52
CA ILE A 24 4.02 9.13 -0.58
C ILE A 24 3.70 9.92 0.69
N LEU A 25 2.42 9.96 1.11
CA LEU A 25 2.02 10.65 2.33
C LEU A 25 2.68 10.04 3.58
N GLY A 26 2.74 8.71 3.64
CA GLY A 26 3.42 7.98 4.70
C GLY A 26 4.91 8.29 4.77
N ALA A 27 5.60 8.32 3.63
CA ALA A 27 7.01 8.69 3.55
C ALA A 27 7.25 10.14 4.00
N ILE A 28 6.38 11.07 3.59
CA ILE A 28 6.44 12.47 4.05
C ILE A 28 6.30 12.53 5.57
N LEU A 29 5.34 11.83 6.17
CA LEU A 29 5.14 11.78 7.62
C LEU A 29 6.32 11.13 8.36
N LEU A 30 7.01 10.17 7.74
CA LEU A 30 8.20 9.53 8.30
C LEU A 30 9.47 10.38 8.16
N ILE A 31 9.52 11.34 7.23
CA ILE A 31 10.72 12.18 7.04
C ILE A 31 10.55 13.52 7.77
N LEU A 32 9.32 14.01 7.91
CA LEU A 32 9.07 15.26 8.61
C LEU A 32 9.51 15.16 10.08
N PRO A 33 10.36 16.09 10.56
CA PRO A 33 10.63 16.22 11.97
C PRO A 33 9.41 16.85 12.65
N ILE A 34 8.69 16.08 13.47
CA ILE A 34 7.57 16.56 14.26
C ILE A 34 8.17 17.19 15.52
N GLY A 35 8.51 18.47 15.38
CA GLY A 35 9.51 19.16 16.19
C GLY A 35 9.31 19.23 17.72
N SER A 36 10.46 19.52 18.33
CA SER A 36 10.77 19.80 19.74
C SER A 36 11.12 18.59 20.62
N LYS A 37 12.15 18.78 21.46
CA LYS A 37 12.74 17.77 22.36
C LYS A 37 11.71 17.05 23.26
N THR A 38 10.54 17.64 23.42
CA THR A 38 9.40 17.17 24.22
C THR A 38 8.62 16.03 23.56
N TYR A 39 8.68 15.86 22.23
CA TYR A 39 7.88 14.87 21.49
C TYR A 39 8.68 13.73 20.86
N ILE A 40 10.00 13.66 21.10
CA ILE A 40 10.88 12.60 20.55
C ILE A 40 10.36 11.21 20.92
N GLY A 41 9.93 11.00 22.18
CA GLY A 41 9.35 9.72 22.60
C GLY A 41 8.05 9.37 21.88
N LEU A 42 7.21 10.38 21.59
CA LEU A 42 5.95 10.20 20.88
C LEU A 42 6.19 9.87 19.39
N GLU A 43 7.16 10.52 18.76
CA GLU A 43 7.56 10.22 17.38
C GLU A 43 8.04 8.77 17.23
N VAL A 44 8.87 8.29 18.16
CA VAL A 44 9.39 6.91 18.15
C VAL A 44 8.26 5.89 18.29
N VAL A 45 7.20 6.21 19.02
CA VAL A 45 6.02 5.35 19.17
C VAL A 45 5.15 5.37 17.92
N ILE A 46 4.90 6.54 17.32
CA ILE A 46 3.96 6.70 16.19
C ILE A 46 4.53 6.17 14.86
N ARG A 47 5.84 6.33 14.61
CA ARG A 47 6.48 5.94 13.35
C ARG A 47 6.26 4.45 12.98
N PRO A 48 6.40 3.48 13.91
CA PRO A 48 6.02 2.09 13.66
C PRO A 48 4.58 1.88 13.22
N PHE A 49 3.61 2.63 13.78
CA PHE A 49 2.20 2.51 13.38
C PHE A 49 1.96 3.04 11.97
N ILE A 50 2.64 4.12 11.59
CA ILE A 50 2.59 4.64 10.21
C ILE A 50 3.12 3.57 9.23
N LEU A 51 4.26 2.96 9.54
CA LEU A 51 4.82 1.86 8.73
C LEU A 51 3.90 0.66 8.64
N ALA A 52 3.30 0.26 9.76
CA ALA A 52 2.34 -0.85 9.81
C ALA A 52 1.10 -0.55 8.94
N ALA A 53 0.55 0.67 9.02
CA ALA A 53 -0.60 1.08 8.23
C ALA A 53 -0.30 1.04 6.72
N ILE A 54 0.84 1.57 6.28
CA ILE A 54 1.28 1.52 4.88
C ILE A 54 1.41 0.06 4.42
N SER A 55 2.02 -0.78 5.25
CA SER A 55 2.25 -2.20 4.93
C SER A 55 0.93 -2.97 4.77
N ILE A 56 -0.06 -2.70 5.64
CA ILE A 56 -1.39 -3.31 5.58
C ILE A 56 -2.10 -2.90 4.29
N VAL A 57 -2.12 -1.61 3.96
CA VAL A 57 -2.77 -1.11 2.74
C VAL A 57 -2.17 -1.77 1.50
N PHE A 58 -0.84 -1.88 1.44
CA PHE A 58 -0.16 -2.48 0.30
C PHE A 58 -0.42 -4.00 0.20
N ALA A 59 -0.42 -4.70 1.34
CA ALA A 59 -0.74 -6.12 1.40
C ALA A 59 -2.18 -6.39 0.94
N LEU A 60 -3.15 -5.55 1.33
CA LEU A 60 -4.54 -5.67 0.91
C LEU A 60 -4.69 -5.46 -0.60
N VAL A 61 -4.12 -4.39 -1.16
CA VAL A 61 -4.19 -4.10 -2.60
C VAL A 61 -3.53 -5.20 -3.42
N THR A 62 -2.39 -5.72 -2.95
CA THR A 62 -1.70 -6.85 -3.58
C THR A 62 -2.56 -8.12 -3.53
N THR A 63 -3.14 -8.44 -2.37
CA THR A 63 -3.98 -9.64 -2.20
C THR A 63 -5.21 -9.58 -3.09
N LEU A 64 -5.91 -8.45 -3.15
CA LEU A 64 -7.06 -8.26 -4.03
C LEU A 64 -6.68 -8.41 -5.51
N THR A 65 -5.55 -7.82 -5.91
CA THR A 65 -5.04 -7.96 -7.28
C THR A 65 -4.72 -9.41 -7.62
N LEU A 66 -4.12 -10.15 -6.68
CA LEU A 66 -3.77 -11.56 -6.85
C LEU A 66 -5.01 -12.45 -6.94
N ILE A 67 -5.99 -12.25 -6.06
CA ILE A 67 -7.26 -13.00 -6.07
C ILE A 67 -7.97 -12.82 -7.42
N ASN A 68 -8.10 -11.58 -7.90
CA ASN A 68 -8.73 -11.31 -9.18
C ASN A 68 -7.96 -11.93 -10.36
N ALA A 69 -6.62 -11.83 -10.34
CA ALA A 69 -5.79 -12.46 -11.37
C ALA A 69 -5.96 -13.99 -11.38
N LEU A 70 -6.11 -14.63 -10.21
CA LEU A 70 -6.36 -16.06 -10.08
C LEU A 70 -7.79 -16.45 -10.51
N GLN A 71 -8.80 -15.63 -10.20
CA GLN A 71 -10.17 -15.84 -10.66
C GLN A 71 -10.27 -15.79 -12.19
N LYS A 72 -9.70 -14.76 -12.82
CA LYS A 72 -9.60 -14.64 -14.28
C LYS A 72 -8.77 -15.74 -14.95
N ALA A 73 -7.86 -16.35 -14.23
CA ALA A 73 -7.13 -17.52 -14.72
C ALA A 73 -8.00 -18.79 -14.71
N LYS A 74 -8.95 -18.91 -13.76
CA LYS A 74 -9.85 -20.07 -13.62
C LYS A 74 -11.08 -20.02 -14.53
N GLU A 75 -11.66 -18.84 -14.79
CA GLU A 75 -12.88 -18.72 -15.61
C GLU A 75 -12.68 -19.04 -17.12
N GLU A 76 -11.43 -19.11 -17.58
CA GLU A 76 -11.08 -19.42 -18.98
C GLU A 76 -10.64 -20.88 -19.20
N GLN A 77 -10.60 -21.72 -18.15
CA GLN A 77 -10.42 -23.18 -18.28
C GLN A 77 -11.77 -23.90 -18.35
#